data_AF-A0A925Z8L0-F1
#
_entry.id   AF-A0A925Z8L0-F1
#
_cell.length_a   1.000
_cell.length_b   1.000
_cell.length_c   1.000
_cell.angle_alpha   90.00
_cell.angle_beta   90.00
_cell.angle_gamma   90.00
#
_symmetry.space_group_name_H-M   'P 1'
#
loop_
_entity.id
_entity.type
_entity.pdbx_description
1 polymer ?
#
loop_
_entity_poly.entity_id
_entity_poly.type
_entity_poly.pdbx_seq_one_letter_code
_entity_poly.pdbx_strand_id
1 'polypeptide(L)'
;MNAVLQPIAPPVDLNSTVAAQAALRSFWRIGEAWQLDAAEQTTLLGVGRTTLYQWKQGKVAGPLDRHVLERLSYLFGIYAALQILLPVGSQADAWVRKPNAAPLFGGKSALDRMLGGQVADLYVVRHYLDAQRGGRS
;
A
#
# COMPACT_ATOMS: atom_id res chain seq x y z
N MET A 1 -37.52 -4.98 10.77
CA MET A 1 -36.40 -5.21 11.72
C MET A 1 -35.11 -5.23 10.90
N ASN A 2 -34.39 -4.11 10.82
CA ASN A 2 -33.08 -4.06 10.17
C ASN A 2 -32.01 -4.35 11.23
N ALA A 3 -31.45 -5.55 11.21
CA ALA A 3 -30.24 -5.84 11.96
C ALA A 3 -29.08 -5.12 11.27
N VAL A 4 -28.65 -3.99 11.84
CA VAL A 4 -27.37 -3.36 11.49
C VAL A 4 -26.30 -4.35 11.90
N LEU A 5 -25.66 -5.01 10.92
CA LEU A 5 -24.46 -5.80 11.16
C LEU A 5 -23.38 -4.86 11.69
N GLN A 6 -23.22 -4.82 13.01
CA GLN A 6 -22.05 -4.21 13.61
C GLN A 6 -20.80 -4.98 13.15
N PRO A 7 -19.67 -4.31 12.86
CA PRO A 7 -18.44 -5.01 12.55
C PRO A 7 -18.08 -5.95 13.70
N ILE A 8 -17.87 -7.24 13.38
CA ILE A 8 -17.68 -8.34 14.34
C ILE A 8 -16.32 -8.22 15.08
N ALA A 9 -15.42 -7.34 14.63
CA ALA A 9 -14.11 -7.14 15.22
C ALA A 9 -14.01 -5.79 15.95
N PRO A 10 -13.39 -5.75 17.15
CA PRO A 10 -13.05 -4.48 17.79
C PRO A 10 -12.18 -3.63 16.85
N PRO A 11 -12.25 -2.29 16.95
CA PRO A 11 -11.41 -1.41 16.16
C PRO A 11 -9.93 -1.77 16.38
N VAL A 12 -9.17 -1.86 15.28
CA VAL A 12 -7.74 -2.19 15.34
C VAL A 12 -7.01 -1.07 16.08
N ASP A 13 -6.39 -1.38 17.21
CA ASP A 13 -5.50 -0.45 17.91
C ASP A 13 -4.18 -0.32 17.14
N LEU A 14 -4.06 0.75 16.35
CA LEU A 14 -2.86 1.06 15.55
C LEU A 14 -1.62 1.35 16.41
N ASN A 15 -1.80 1.60 17.72
CA ASN A 15 -0.70 1.83 18.66
C ASN A 15 -0.20 0.53 19.30
N SER A 16 -0.69 -0.63 18.84
CA SER A 16 -0.25 -1.94 19.33
C SER A 16 0.82 -2.58 18.44
N THR A 17 1.72 -3.33 19.06
CA THR A 17 2.69 -4.19 18.34
C THR A 17 2.00 -5.22 17.46
N VAL A 18 0.82 -5.71 17.87
CA VAL A 18 0.03 -6.68 17.09
C VAL A 18 -0.44 -6.07 15.77
N ALA A 19 -0.95 -4.85 15.79
CA ALA A 19 -1.34 -4.12 14.59
C ALA A 19 -0.14 -3.81 13.69
N ALA A 20 1.00 -3.40 14.29
CA ALA A 20 2.25 -3.18 13.56
C ALA A 20 2.69 -4.43 12.79
N GLN A 21 2.73 -5.58 13.46
CA GLN A 21 3.08 -6.85 12.84
C GLN A 21 2.08 -7.27 11.75
N ALA A 22 0.78 -7.07 11.97
CA ALA A 22 -0.25 -7.38 10.98
C ALA A 22 -0.12 -6.52 9.72
N ALA A 23 0.08 -5.21 9.88
CA ALA A 23 0.28 -4.30 8.76
C ALA A 23 1.53 -4.66 7.96
N LEU A 24 2.66 -4.94 8.63
CA LEU A 24 3.88 -5.36 7.95
C LEU A 24 3.71 -6.68 7.20
N ARG A 25 3.02 -7.69 7.77
CA ARG A 25 2.69 -8.93 7.05
C ARG A 25 1.89 -8.68 5.77
N SER A 26 0.90 -7.79 5.83
CA SER A 26 0.12 -7.40 4.64
C SER A 26 1.00 -6.69 3.61
N PHE A 27 1.88 -5.80 4.04
CA PHE A 27 2.83 -5.13 3.15
C PHE A 27 3.79 -6.12 2.47
N TRP A 28 4.28 -7.15 3.17
CA TRP A 28 5.13 -8.17 2.55
C TRP A 28 4.42 -8.95 1.47
N ARG A 29 3.15 -9.31 1.66
CA ARG A 29 2.34 -9.98 0.63
C ARG A 29 2.12 -9.11 -0.60
N ILE A 30 1.86 -7.82 -0.39
CA ILE A 30 1.79 -6.84 -1.50
C ILE A 30 3.14 -6.74 -2.20
N GLY A 31 4.23 -6.71 -1.43
CA GLY A 31 5.58 -6.71 -1.95
C GLY A 31 5.88 -7.93 -2.81
N GLU A 32 5.44 -9.13 -2.41
CA GLU A 32 5.56 -10.34 -3.22
C GLU A 32 4.73 -10.25 -4.51
N ALA A 33 3.46 -9.83 -4.42
CA ALA A 33 2.57 -9.68 -5.57
C ALA A 33 3.10 -8.69 -6.60
N TRP A 34 3.63 -7.56 -6.13
CA TRP A 34 4.25 -6.53 -6.97
C TRP A 34 5.73 -6.81 -7.26
N GLN A 35 6.29 -7.93 -6.79
CA GLN A 35 7.69 -8.32 -6.97
C GLN A 35 8.69 -7.24 -6.52
N LEU A 36 8.42 -6.56 -5.41
CA LEU A 36 9.23 -5.47 -4.91
C LEU A 36 10.59 -5.95 -4.37
N ASP A 37 11.66 -5.28 -4.77
CA ASP A 37 12.97 -5.47 -4.16
C ASP A 37 13.10 -4.74 -2.80
N ALA A 38 14.23 -4.92 -2.12
CA ALA A 38 14.45 -4.32 -0.81
C ALA A 38 14.57 -2.78 -0.86
N ALA A 39 15.11 -2.23 -1.96
CA ALA A 39 15.26 -0.78 -2.12
C ALA A 39 13.90 -0.13 -2.38
N GLU A 40 13.08 -0.72 -3.24
CA GLU A 40 11.70 -0.31 -3.47
C GLU A 40 10.91 -0.35 -2.16
N GLN A 41 11.03 -1.43 -1.38
CA GLN A 41 10.36 -1.55 -0.08
C GLN A 41 10.80 -0.46 0.92
N THR A 42 12.11 -0.14 1.01
CA THR A 42 12.58 0.95 1.86
C THR A 42 11.99 2.30 1.44
N THR A 43 11.94 2.58 0.14
CA THR A 43 11.42 3.83 -0.42
C THR A 43 9.92 3.98 -0.17
N LEU A 44 9.15 2.91 -0.41
CA LEU A 44 7.69 2.95 -0.21
C LEU A 44 7.33 3.11 1.27
N LEU A 45 8.04 2.43 2.18
CA LEU A 45 7.84 2.56 3.62
C LEU A 45 8.43 3.85 4.22
N GLY A 46 9.38 4.50 3.53
CA GLY A 46 10.10 5.66 4.06
C GLY A 46 11.01 5.33 5.24
N VAL A 47 11.58 4.12 5.27
CA VAL A 47 12.44 3.64 6.37
C VAL A 47 13.83 3.25 5.88
N GLY A 48 14.82 3.33 6.77
CA GLY A 48 16.17 2.87 6.47
C GLY A 48 16.26 1.35 6.30
N ARG A 49 17.29 0.89 5.56
CA ARG A 49 17.56 -0.53 5.30
C ARG A 49 17.64 -1.36 6.58
N THR A 50 18.32 -0.85 7.61
CA THR A 50 18.44 -1.54 8.91
C THR A 50 17.07 -1.82 9.53
N THR A 51 16.18 -0.83 9.57
CA THR A 51 14.80 -0.97 10.06
C THR A 51 14.05 -2.03 9.27
N LEU A 52 14.12 -1.99 7.93
CA LEU A 52 13.49 -2.97 7.07
C LEU A 52 13.94 -4.40 7.39
N TYR A 53 15.25 -4.63 7.51
CA TYR A 53 15.80 -5.96 7.80
C TYR A 53 15.41 -6.46 9.20
N GLN A 54 15.41 -5.59 10.22
CA GLN A 54 14.95 -5.96 11.56
C GLN A 54 13.48 -6.40 11.52
N TRP A 55 12.63 -5.64 10.84
CA TRP A 55 11.21 -5.98 10.70
C TRP A 55 10.97 -7.28 9.92
N LYS A 56 11.74 -7.55 8.86
CA LYS A 56 11.68 -8.83 8.15
C LYS A 56 12.11 -10.02 9.01
N GLN A 57 12.96 -9.81 10.01
CA GLN A 57 13.33 -10.82 11.01
C GLN A 57 12.29 -10.94 12.15
N GLY A 58 11.15 -10.26 12.06
CA GLY A 58 10.11 -10.26 13.10
C GLY A 58 10.43 -9.39 14.31
N LYS A 59 11.53 -8.61 14.27
CA LYS A 59 11.93 -7.72 15.37
C LYS A 59 11.18 -6.40 15.29
N VAL A 60 9.90 -6.46 15.62
CA VAL A 60 8.98 -5.32 15.70
C VAL A 60 8.66 -5.08 17.17
N ALA A 61 9.35 -4.13 17.79
CA ALA A 61 9.34 -3.94 19.25
C ALA A 61 8.26 -2.98 19.77
N GLY A 62 7.42 -2.43 18.89
CA GLY A 62 6.41 -1.44 19.26
C GLY A 62 5.50 -1.05 18.10
N PRO A 63 4.63 -0.05 18.30
CA PRO A 63 3.81 0.51 17.23
C PRO A 63 4.65 1.07 16.08
N LEU A 64 4.04 1.13 14.90
CA LEU A 64 4.64 1.82 13.76
C LEU A 64 4.51 3.33 13.95
N ASP A 65 5.52 4.06 13.49
CA ASP A 65 5.46 5.52 13.42
C ASP A 65 4.31 5.98 12.51
N ARG A 66 3.73 7.14 12.82
CA ARG A 66 2.59 7.71 12.08
C ARG A 66 2.89 7.88 10.59
N HIS A 67 4.12 8.25 10.21
CA HIS A 67 4.50 8.39 8.80
C HIS A 67 4.52 7.04 8.07
N VAL A 68 4.90 5.96 8.75
CA VAL A 68 4.85 4.60 8.19
C VAL A 68 3.41 4.14 8.04
N LEU A 69 2.56 4.39 9.04
CA LEU A 69 1.13 4.08 8.97
C LEU A 69 0.43 4.82 7.82
N GLU A 70 0.75 6.08 7.60
CA GLU A 70 0.20 6.87 6.49
C GLU A 70 0.58 6.28 5.12
N ARG A 71 1.85 5.92 4.93
CA ARG A 71 2.32 5.26 3.70
C ARG A 71 1.65 3.92 3.48
N LEU A 72 1.53 3.10 4.52
CA LEU A 72 0.84 1.81 4.47
C LEU A 72 -0.63 1.97 4.12
N SER A 73 -1.31 3.00 4.64
CA SER A 73 -2.68 3.32 4.28
C SER A 73 -2.84 3.55 2.78
N TYR A 74 -1.96 4.35 2.16
CA TYR A 74 -1.99 4.55 0.71
C TYR A 74 -1.67 3.27 -0.06
N LEU A 75 -0.63 2.52 0.33
CA LEU A 75 -0.22 1.31 -0.37
C LEU A 75 -1.31 0.23 -0.34
N PHE A 76 -1.93 0.00 0.81
CA PHE A 76 -3.06 -0.92 0.95
C PHE A 76 -4.25 -0.43 0.14
N GLY A 77 -4.45 0.88 0.15
CA GLY A 77 -5.46 1.51 -0.66
C GLY A 77 -5.25 1.27 -2.15
N ILE A 78 -4.05 1.48 -2.67
CA ILE A 78 -3.71 1.27 -4.08
C ILE A 78 -3.91 -0.19 -4.46
N TYR A 79 -3.42 -1.13 -3.64
CA TYR A 79 -3.62 -2.55 -3.86
C TYR A 79 -5.10 -2.91 -3.93
N ALA A 80 -5.88 -2.53 -2.91
CA ALA A 80 -7.32 -2.79 -2.90
C ALA A 80 -8.00 -2.16 -4.12
N ALA A 81 -7.59 -0.96 -4.52
CA ALA A 81 -8.11 -0.25 -5.68
C ALA A 81 -7.99 -1.06 -6.96
N LEU A 82 -6.79 -1.56 -7.23
CA LEU A 82 -6.52 -2.39 -8.39
C LEU A 82 -7.32 -3.70 -8.36
N GLN A 83 -7.43 -4.36 -7.20
CA GLN A 83 -8.19 -5.62 -7.08
C GLN A 83 -9.68 -5.47 -7.36
N ILE A 84 -10.25 -4.26 -7.23
CA ILE A 84 -11.65 -4.00 -7.63
C ILE A 84 -11.75 -3.57 -9.09
N LEU A 85 -10.82 -2.74 -9.56
CA LEU A 85 -10.85 -2.21 -10.93
C LEU A 85 -10.56 -3.28 -11.98
N LEU A 86 -9.75 -4.28 -11.63
CA LEU A 86 -9.24 -5.27 -12.58
C LEU A 86 -9.75 -6.66 -12.19
N PRO A 87 -10.61 -7.29 -13.02
CA PRO A 87 -11.26 -8.58 -12.67
C PRO A 87 -10.30 -9.75 -12.46
N VAL A 88 -9.09 -9.66 -13.03
CA VAL A 88 -8.08 -10.71 -12.95
C VAL A 88 -6.98 -10.28 -12.00
N GLY A 89 -6.86 -10.95 -10.85
CA GLY A 89 -5.92 -10.58 -9.79
C GLY A 89 -4.46 -10.46 -10.25
N SER A 90 -3.98 -11.39 -11.09
CA SER A 90 -2.62 -11.31 -11.64
C SER A 90 -2.39 -10.10 -12.54
N GLN A 91 -3.44 -9.62 -13.23
CA GLN A 91 -3.36 -8.38 -13.99
C GLN A 91 -3.36 -7.15 -13.06
N ALA A 92 -4.13 -7.20 -11.97
CA ALA A 92 -4.13 -6.17 -10.93
C ALA A 92 -2.75 -6.02 -10.29
N ASP A 93 -2.11 -7.14 -9.95
CA ASP A 93 -0.78 -7.17 -9.34
C ASP A 93 0.30 -6.66 -10.30
N ALA A 94 0.24 -7.09 -11.57
CA ALA A 94 1.21 -6.67 -12.57
C ALA A 94 1.04 -5.21 -13.02
N TRP A 95 -0.15 -4.61 -12.85
CA TRP A 95 -0.47 -3.28 -13.38
C TRP A 95 0.49 -2.20 -12.88
N VAL A 96 0.89 -2.26 -11.61
CA VAL A 96 1.72 -1.23 -10.98
C VAL A 96 3.09 -1.05 -11.66
N ARG A 97 3.61 -2.12 -12.28
CA ARG A 97 4.89 -2.12 -13.01
C ARG A 97 4.76 -1.84 -14.50
N LYS A 98 3.55 -1.89 -15.07
CA LYS A 98 3.36 -1.68 -16.51
C LYS A 98 3.50 -0.19 -16.84
N PRO A 99 4.10 0.17 -17.99
CA PRO A 99 4.01 1.51 -18.54
C PRO A 99 2.54 1.97 -18.61
N ASN A 100 2.28 3.20 -18.21
CA ASN A 100 0.93 3.75 -18.16
C ASN A 100 0.85 5.07 -18.95
N ALA A 101 -0.07 5.10 -19.92
CA ALA A 101 -0.28 6.24 -20.81
C ALA A 101 -1.10 7.38 -20.18
N ALA A 102 -1.69 7.20 -19.01
CA ALA A 102 -2.43 8.28 -18.36
C ALA A 102 -1.49 9.45 -18.06
N PRO A 103 -1.93 10.72 -18.23
CA PRO A 103 -1.06 11.89 -18.11
C PRO A 103 -0.26 11.97 -16.81
N LEU A 104 -0.82 11.47 -15.70
CA LEU A 104 -0.17 11.39 -14.39
C LEU A 104 1.17 10.64 -14.42
N PHE A 105 1.30 9.61 -15.25
CA PHE A 105 2.48 8.73 -15.28
C PHE A 105 3.44 9.07 -16.41
N GLY A 106 3.03 9.85 -17.41
CA GLY A 106 3.90 10.28 -18.51
C GLY A 106 4.56 9.10 -19.25
N GLY A 107 3.85 7.99 -19.43
CA GLY A 107 4.37 6.77 -20.07
C GLY A 107 5.19 5.86 -19.14
N LYS A 108 5.50 6.28 -17.92
CA LYS A 108 6.16 5.45 -16.90
C LYS A 108 5.15 4.58 -16.15
N SER A 109 5.65 3.72 -15.28
CA SER A 109 4.78 2.90 -14.43
C SER A 109 4.25 3.68 -13.23
N ALA A 110 3.18 3.19 -12.61
CA ALA A 110 2.71 3.74 -11.34
C ALA A 110 3.72 3.52 -10.22
N LEU A 111 4.48 2.42 -10.25
CA LEU A 111 5.56 2.16 -9.32
C LEU A 111 6.66 3.22 -9.43
N ASP A 112 7.07 3.60 -10.63
CA ASP A 112 8.06 4.68 -10.83
C ASP A 112 7.61 5.99 -10.17
N ARG A 113 6.31 6.30 -10.27
CA ARG A 113 5.74 7.47 -9.59
C ARG A 113 5.87 7.33 -8.07
N MET A 114 5.42 6.20 -7.51
CA MET A 114 5.48 5.93 -6.07
C MET A 114 6.91 5.91 -5.50
N LEU A 115 7.89 5.51 -6.31
CA LEU A 115 9.30 5.46 -5.94
C LEU A 115 9.99 6.84 -5.98
N GLY A 116 9.25 7.92 -6.27
CA GLY A 116 9.71 9.30 -6.00
C GLY A 116 10.03 9.55 -4.52
N GLY A 117 9.49 8.71 -3.63
CA GLY A 117 9.89 8.63 -2.23
C GLY A 117 9.17 9.61 -1.31
N GLN A 118 8.33 10.52 -1.82
CA GLN A 118 7.47 11.37 -1.00
C GLN A 118 6.11 10.71 -0.75
N VAL A 119 5.48 11.01 0.38
CA VAL A 119 4.12 10.49 0.66
C VAL A 119 3.09 11.00 -0.37
N ALA A 120 3.30 12.21 -0.87
CA ALA A 120 2.48 12.80 -1.94
C ALA A 120 2.49 11.97 -3.22
N ASP A 121 3.59 11.25 -3.49
CA ASP A 121 3.70 10.37 -4.66
C ASP A 121 2.75 9.17 -4.55
N LEU A 122 2.57 8.63 -3.34
CA LEU A 122 1.58 7.58 -3.07
C LEU A 122 0.16 8.13 -3.14
N TYR A 123 -0.06 9.31 -2.55
CA TYR A 123 -1.36 9.97 -2.52
C TYR A 123 -1.92 10.17 -3.94
N VAL A 124 -1.14 10.72 -4.87
CA VAL A 124 -1.65 11.00 -6.23
C VAL A 124 -2.01 9.73 -6.99
N VAL A 125 -1.28 8.63 -6.79
CA VAL A 125 -1.61 7.33 -7.40
C VAL A 125 -2.88 6.76 -6.81
N ARG A 126 -3.04 6.82 -5.48
CA ARG A 126 -4.27 6.41 -4.81
C ARG A 126 -5.47 7.22 -5.28
N HIS A 127 -5.33 8.55 -5.36
CA HIS A 127 -6.39 9.45 -5.79
C HIS A 127 -6.80 9.19 -7.25
N TYR A 128 -5.83 8.96 -8.14
CA TYR A 128 -6.10 8.54 -9.51
C TYR A 128 -6.95 7.27 -9.56
N LEU A 129 -6.59 6.23 -8.81
CA LEU A 129 -7.33 4.96 -8.79
C LEU A 129 -8.73 5.09 -8.17
N ASP A 130 -8.88 5.94 -7.15
CA ASP A 130 -10.20 6.25 -6.58
C ASP A 130 -11.10 6.96 -7.59
N ALA A 131 -10.55 7.90 -8.38
CA ALA A 131 -11.29 8.54 -9.46
C ALA A 131 -11.75 7.53 -10.53
N GLN A 132 -10.90 6.55 -10.88
CA GLN A 132 -11.27 5.46 -11.80
C GLN A 132 -12.39 4.57 -11.26
N ARG A 133 -12.46 4.36 -9.93
CA ARG A 133 -13.50 3.53 -9.29
C ARG A 133 -14.86 4.21 -9.18
N GLY A 134 -14.86 5.53 -8.99
CA GLY A 134 -16.05 6.30 -8.58
C GLY A 134 -16.53 7.36 -9.57
N GLY A 135 -15.83 7.56 -10.69
CA GLY A 135 -16.27 8.41 -11.79
C GLY A 135 -16.76 9.79 -11.35
N ARG A 136 -15.93 10.56 -10.64
CA ARG A 136 -16.13 12.01 -10.44
C ARG A 136 -14.77 12.68 -10.34
N SER A 137 -14.28 13.14 -11.49
CA SER A 137 -13.45 14.34 -11.60
C SER A 137 -14.23 15.57 -11.15
#